data_AF-A0A7V5SBK0-F1
#
_entry.id   AF-A0A7V5SBK0-F1
#
_cell.length_a   1.000
_cell.length_b   1.000
_cell.length_c   1.000
_cell.angle_alpha   90.00
_cell.angle_beta   90.00
_cell.angle_gamma   90.00
#
_symmetry.space_group_name_H-M   'P 1'
#
loop_
_entity.id
_entity.type
_entity.pdbx_description
1 polymer ?
#
loop_
_entity_poly.entity_id
_entity_poly.type
_entity_poly.pdbx_seq_one_letter_code
_entity_poly.pdbx_strand_id
1 'polypeptide(L)'
;MQIEIRGDKILWTIALTLGVIGLLVVYSASVGLVFRHHPDMPEYYLVKQGLTLLLALFLAYAIHFTDYRKWGPLFEWFWIGSVALLMYAFFRGSGAQRWVYIGGISFQPSELGRFSLMGLLAYRIALNPECTRTWQGLMPLLIRIGITFALIAPLNLSNGLLLLGTSALFLYIGGMSLIKLFRLALIGAVGVIVLFFTAPRARVWQQRLTSYWKKEPLHTQPADDYQRAHASLAVYSGGLWGKGPGRSTQRYYLPQSYS
;
A
#
# COMPACT_ATOMS: atom_id res chain seq x y z
N MET A 1 1.71 -33.67 -16.65
CA MET A 1 0.36 -33.20 -16.25
C MET A 1 0.22 -31.77 -16.75
N GLN A 2 -0.39 -31.56 -17.92
CA GLN A 2 -0.66 -30.21 -18.43
C GLN A 2 -1.85 -29.66 -17.65
N ILE A 3 -1.58 -28.73 -16.73
CA ILE A 3 -2.63 -28.02 -16.02
C ILE A 3 -3.12 -26.94 -17.00
N GLU A 4 -4.34 -27.08 -17.52
CA GLU A 4 -5.01 -25.95 -18.17
C GLU A 4 -5.22 -24.87 -17.11
N ILE A 5 -4.41 -23.81 -17.14
CA ILE A 5 -4.60 -22.64 -16.30
C ILE A 5 -5.82 -21.90 -16.87
N ARG A 6 -7.02 -22.35 -16.49
CA ARG A 6 -8.26 -21.61 -16.77
C ARG A 6 -8.41 -20.52 -15.72
N GLY A 7 -8.44 -19.27 -16.17
CA GLY A 7 -8.73 -18.14 -15.29
C GLY A 7 -10.10 -18.26 -14.64
N ASP A 8 -10.17 -17.94 -13.35
CA ASP A 8 -11.43 -17.87 -12.63
C ASP A 8 -12.24 -16.67 -13.14
N LYS A 9 -13.34 -16.97 -13.84
CA LYS A 9 -14.24 -15.96 -14.41
C LYS A 9 -14.85 -15.04 -13.35
N ILE A 10 -15.08 -15.55 -12.14
CA ILE A 10 -15.67 -14.78 -11.03
C ILE A 10 -14.67 -13.72 -10.58
N LEU A 11 -13.40 -14.08 -10.36
CA LEU A 11 -12.37 -13.12 -9.96
C LEU A 11 -12.15 -12.03 -11.01
N TRP A 12 -12.13 -12.40 -12.29
CA TRP A 12 -12.04 -11.41 -13.38
C TRP A 12 -13.25 -10.48 -13.41
N THR A 13 -14.46 -11.01 -13.21
CA THR A 13 -15.68 -10.19 -13.19
C THR A 13 -15.69 -9.23 -12.01
N ILE A 14 -15.29 -9.69 -10.82
CA ILE A 14 -15.15 -8.82 -9.64
C ILE A 14 -14.12 -7.73 -9.89
N ALA A 15 -12.93 -8.08 -10.41
CA ALA A 15 -11.86 -7.12 -10.69
C ALA A 15 -12.29 -6.05 -11.71
N LEU A 16 -12.96 -6.46 -12.80
CA LEU A 16 -13.49 -5.54 -13.82
C LEU A 16 -14.59 -4.64 -13.25
N THR A 17 -15.53 -5.20 -12.49
CA THR A 17 -16.64 -4.44 -11.91
C THR A 17 -16.12 -3.39 -10.92
N LEU A 18 -15.21 -3.78 -10.02
CA LEU A 18 -14.58 -2.85 -9.08
C LEU A 18 -13.72 -1.81 -9.81
N GLY A 19 -13.04 -2.17 -10.90
CA GLY A 19 -12.29 -1.25 -11.74
C GLY A 19 -13.18 -0.18 -12.37
N VAL A 20 -14.31 -0.57 -12.95
CA VAL A 20 -15.29 0.36 -13.56
C VAL A 20 -15.91 1.26 -12.51
N ILE A 21 -16.35 0.70 -11.37
CA ILE A 21 -16.87 1.50 -10.25
C ILE A 21 -15.82 2.50 -9.78
N GLY A 22 -14.56 2.06 -9.66
CA GLY A 22 -13.43 2.92 -9.32
C GLY A 22 -13.27 4.09 -10.29
N LEU A 23 -13.29 3.83 -11.60
CA LEU A 23 -13.20 4.90 -12.62
C LEU A 23 -14.33 5.92 -12.50
N LEU A 24 -15.57 5.48 -12.24
CA LEU A 24 -16.70 6.37 -12.03
C LEU A 24 -16.52 7.25 -10.78
N VAL A 25 -16.00 6.68 -9.70
CA VAL A 25 -15.69 7.41 -8.47
C VAL A 25 -14.58 8.44 -8.71
N VAL A 26 -13.51 8.06 -9.42
CA VAL A 26 -12.41 8.98 -9.79
C VAL A 26 -12.94 10.15 -10.58
N TYR A 27 -13.69 9.89 -11.66
CA TYR A 27 -14.28 10.95 -12.48
C TYR A 27 -15.18 11.89 -11.67
N SER A 28 -15.99 11.34 -10.78
CA SER A 28 -16.87 12.10 -9.89
C SER A 28 -16.07 13.03 -8.94
N ALA A 29 -14.98 12.52 -8.37
CA ALA A 29 -14.19 13.21 -7.34
C ALA A 29 -13.14 14.18 -7.91
N SER A 30 -12.64 13.92 -9.12
CA SER A 30 -11.53 14.68 -9.71
C SER A 30 -11.94 16.01 -10.33
N VAL A 31 -13.23 16.27 -10.54
CA VAL A 31 -13.72 17.48 -11.24
C VAL A 31 -13.11 18.77 -10.69
N GLY A 32 -13.13 18.96 -9.37
CA GLY A 32 -12.55 20.14 -8.74
C GLY A 32 -11.02 20.25 -8.90
N LEU A 33 -10.33 19.12 -9.01
CA LEU A 33 -8.88 19.06 -9.20
C LEU A 33 -8.49 19.38 -10.65
N VAL A 34 -9.27 18.88 -11.61
CA VAL A 34 -9.06 19.14 -13.05
C VAL A 34 -9.18 20.63 -13.34
N PHE A 35 -10.22 21.30 -12.83
CA PHE A 35 -10.38 22.74 -13.01
C PHE A 35 -9.19 23.56 -12.50
N ARG A 36 -8.46 23.08 -11.48
CA ARG A 36 -7.30 23.78 -10.92
C ARG A 36 -5.98 23.48 -11.64
N HIS A 37 -5.78 22.25 -12.12
CA HIS A 37 -4.48 21.78 -12.61
C HIS A 37 -4.43 21.47 -14.11
N HIS A 38 -5.58 21.15 -14.71
CA HIS A 38 -5.71 20.75 -16.11
C HIS A 38 -6.99 21.33 -16.73
N PRO A 39 -7.14 22.67 -16.73
CA PRO A 39 -8.39 23.32 -17.15
C PRO A 39 -8.77 23.00 -18.61
N ASP A 40 -7.79 22.71 -19.45
CA ASP A 40 -7.97 22.44 -20.88
C ASP A 40 -8.42 20.99 -21.18
N MET A 41 -8.37 20.08 -20.19
CA MET A 41 -8.73 18.67 -20.37
C MET A 41 -9.56 18.15 -19.18
N PRO A 42 -10.89 18.34 -19.21
CA PRO A 42 -11.83 17.88 -18.18
C PRO A 42 -11.70 16.39 -17.82
N GLU A 43 -11.32 15.56 -18.79
CA GLU A 43 -11.21 14.10 -18.66
C GLU A 43 -9.81 13.62 -18.25
N TYR A 44 -8.84 14.51 -17.98
CA TYR A 44 -7.44 14.15 -17.79
C TYR A 44 -7.22 12.99 -16.80
N TYR A 45 -7.76 13.09 -15.58
CA TYR A 45 -7.61 12.02 -14.57
C TYR A 45 -8.39 10.76 -14.92
N LEU A 46 -9.52 10.87 -15.63
CA LEU A 46 -10.27 9.70 -16.10
C LEU A 46 -9.48 8.94 -17.18
N VAL A 47 -8.92 9.65 -18.16
CA VAL A 47 -8.08 9.06 -19.21
C VAL A 47 -6.82 8.45 -18.60
N LYS A 48 -6.14 9.17 -17.70
CA LYS A 48 -4.95 8.68 -17.01
C LYS A 48 -5.25 7.41 -16.21
N GLN A 49 -6.33 7.39 -15.42
CA GLN A 49 -6.71 6.22 -14.63
C GLN A 49 -7.19 5.07 -15.51
N GLY A 50 -7.92 5.36 -16.60
CA GLY A 50 -8.36 4.37 -17.58
C GLY A 50 -7.19 3.68 -18.27
N LEU A 51 -6.22 4.45 -18.76
CA LEU A 51 -4.99 3.90 -19.36
C LEU A 51 -4.18 3.07 -18.36
N THR A 52 -4.08 3.53 -17.11
CA THR A 52 -3.39 2.79 -16.05
C THR A 52 -4.10 1.48 -15.73
N LEU A 53 -5.44 1.48 -15.66
CA LEU A 53 -6.24 0.27 -15.45
C LEU A 53 -6.11 -0.71 -16.62
N LEU A 54 -6.16 -0.22 -17.86
CA LEU A 54 -5.98 -1.04 -19.06
C LEU A 54 -4.59 -1.70 -19.07
N LEU A 55 -3.53 -0.94 -18.76
CA LEU A 55 -2.18 -1.48 -18.65
C LEU A 55 -2.11 -2.53 -17.53
N ALA A 56 -2.71 -2.28 -16.37
CA ALA A 56 -2.74 -3.23 -15.27
C ALA A 56 -3.48 -4.53 -15.63
N LEU A 57 -4.64 -4.44 -16.31
CA LEU A 57 -5.40 -5.59 -16.78
C LEU A 57 -4.64 -6.36 -17.86
N PHE A 58 -3.98 -5.67 -18.78
CA PHE A 58 -3.13 -6.28 -19.80
C PHE A 58 -1.96 -7.06 -19.17
N LEU A 59 -1.25 -6.45 -18.20
CA LEU A 59 -0.16 -7.11 -17.47
C LEU A 59 -0.67 -8.30 -16.65
N ALA A 60 -1.80 -8.16 -15.96
CA ALA A 60 -2.43 -9.25 -15.22
C ALA A 60 -2.81 -10.42 -16.15
N TYR A 61 -3.37 -10.11 -17.32
CA TYR A 61 -3.71 -11.11 -18.33
C TYR A 61 -2.46 -11.78 -18.90
N ALA A 62 -1.39 -11.04 -19.17
CA ALA A 62 -0.12 -11.61 -19.64
C ALA A 62 0.51 -12.55 -18.58
N ILE A 63 0.52 -12.14 -17.31
CA ILE A 63 1.03 -12.95 -16.20
C ILE A 63 0.17 -14.20 -15.98
N HIS A 64 -1.15 -14.11 -16.22
CA HIS A 64 -2.07 -15.23 -16.03
C HIS A 64 -1.70 -16.49 -16.84
N PHE A 65 -1.09 -16.33 -18.02
CA PHE A 65 -0.65 -17.47 -18.84
C PHE A 65 0.68 -18.09 -18.40
N THR A 66 1.34 -17.52 -17.39
CA THR A 66 2.62 -18.03 -16.91
C THR A 66 2.41 -18.99 -15.75
N ASP A 67 3.20 -20.06 -15.71
CA ASP A 67 3.18 -21.00 -14.59
C ASP A 67 3.69 -20.32 -13.31
N TYR A 68 2.78 -20.13 -12.36
CA TYR A 68 3.05 -19.49 -11.06
C TYR A 68 4.22 -20.16 -10.30
N ARG A 69 4.49 -21.45 -10.55
CA ARG A 69 5.60 -22.19 -9.90
C ARG A 69 6.97 -21.67 -10.32
N LYS A 70 7.08 -21.10 -11.52
CA LYS A 70 8.33 -20.52 -12.03
C LYS A 70 8.68 -19.20 -11.34
N TRP A 71 7.70 -18.51 -10.75
CA TRP A 71 7.89 -17.20 -10.14
C TRP A 71 8.60 -17.26 -8.79
N GLY A 72 8.60 -18.40 -8.10
CA GLY A 72 9.17 -18.56 -6.76
C GLY A 72 10.60 -18.03 -6.65
N PRO A 73 11.57 -18.56 -7.45
CA PRO A 73 12.93 -18.03 -7.48
C PRO A 73 13.04 -16.57 -7.94
N LEU A 74 12.16 -16.11 -8.84
CA LEU A 74 12.16 -14.72 -9.30
C LEU A 74 11.79 -13.75 -8.17
N PHE A 75 10.92 -14.13 -7.24
CA PHE A 75 10.58 -13.29 -6.09
C PHE A 75 11.78 -13.01 -5.19
N GLU A 76 12.81 -13.87 -5.16
CA GLU A 76 14.05 -13.55 -4.45
C GLU A 76 14.82 -12.43 -5.15
N TRP A 77 14.94 -12.49 -6.47
CA TRP A 77 15.56 -11.42 -7.25
C TRP A 77 14.76 -10.12 -7.17
N PHE A 78 13.43 -10.18 -7.25
CA PHE A 78 12.58 -9.00 -7.05
C PHE A 78 12.71 -8.43 -5.65
N TRP A 79 12.86 -9.28 -4.63
CA TRP A 79 13.09 -8.81 -3.26
C TRP A 79 14.44 -8.11 -3.14
N ILE A 80 15.52 -8.71 -3.63
CA ILE A 80 16.86 -8.09 -3.64
C ILE A 80 16.83 -6.75 -4.38
N GLY A 81 16.26 -6.71 -5.59
CA GLY A 81 16.11 -5.48 -6.37
C GLY A 81 15.26 -4.42 -5.66
N SER A 82 14.18 -4.83 -4.99
CA SER A 82 13.34 -3.93 -4.22
C SER A 82 14.05 -3.36 -2.99
N VAL A 83 14.87 -4.15 -2.31
CA VAL A 83 15.69 -3.69 -1.17
C VAL A 83 16.74 -2.71 -1.66
N ALA A 84 17.41 -2.98 -2.78
CA ALA A 84 18.37 -2.04 -3.38
C ALA A 84 17.68 -0.71 -3.73
N LEU A 85 16.49 -0.75 -4.33
CA LEU A 85 15.73 0.45 -4.67
C LEU A 85 15.20 1.19 -3.42
N LEU A 86 14.80 0.46 -2.38
CA LEU A 86 14.41 1.02 -1.10
C LEU A 86 15.57 1.72 -0.41
N MET A 87 16.76 1.11 -0.39
CA MET A 87 17.97 1.74 0.12
C MET A 87 18.30 3.01 -0.68
N TYR A 88 18.26 2.93 -2.00
CA TYR A 88 18.46 4.08 -2.87
C TYR A 88 17.49 5.22 -2.55
N ALA A 89 16.19 4.93 -2.43
CA ALA A 89 15.18 5.91 -2.07
C ALA A 89 15.39 6.47 -0.65
N PHE A 90 15.81 5.62 0.30
CA PHE A 90 16.08 6.00 1.68
C PHE A 90 17.24 6.99 1.81
N PHE A 91 18.33 6.78 1.05
CA PHE A 91 19.51 7.65 1.11
C PHE A 91 19.40 8.90 0.21
N ARG A 92 18.71 8.81 -0.92
CA ARG A 92 18.54 9.96 -1.85
C ARG A 92 17.49 10.95 -1.35
N GLY A 93 16.48 10.49 -0.62
CA GLY A 93 15.34 11.30 -0.22
C GLY A 93 15.59 12.12 1.04
N SER A 94 15.82 13.43 0.89
CA SER A 94 15.65 14.40 1.99
C SER A 94 14.15 14.58 2.30
N GLY A 95 13.53 13.60 2.98
CA GLY A 95 12.16 13.69 3.49
C GLY A 95 11.11 12.81 2.79
N ALA A 96 9.93 13.38 2.54
CA ALA A 96 8.67 12.70 2.18
C ALA A 96 8.61 12.03 0.79
N GLN A 97 9.60 12.28 -0.06
CA GLN A 97 9.61 11.89 -1.47
C GLN A 97 10.00 10.42 -1.59
N ARG A 98 8.97 9.54 -1.58
CA ARG A 98 9.09 8.07 -1.69
C ARG A 98 8.99 7.52 -3.10
N TRP A 99 8.76 8.39 -4.06
CA TRP A 99 8.44 8.01 -5.42
C TRP A 99 9.67 8.18 -6.28
N VAL A 100 9.99 7.13 -7.03
CA VAL A 100 11.02 7.16 -8.07
C VAL A 100 10.30 7.44 -9.37
N TYR A 101 10.61 8.55 -10.01
CA TYR A 101 10.04 8.92 -11.31
C TYR A 101 10.95 8.37 -12.41
N ILE A 102 10.43 7.46 -13.23
CA ILE A 102 11.14 6.85 -14.35
C ILE A 102 10.29 7.06 -15.60
N GLY A 103 10.78 7.86 -16.56
CA GLY A 103 10.09 8.07 -17.84
C GLY A 103 8.66 8.63 -17.72
N GLY A 104 8.40 9.50 -16.73
CA GLY A 104 7.06 10.05 -16.49
C GLY A 104 6.12 9.15 -15.66
N ILE A 105 6.55 7.93 -15.32
CA ILE A 105 5.82 7.02 -14.43
C ILE A 105 6.37 7.18 -13.02
N SER A 106 5.47 7.37 -12.06
CA SER A 106 5.79 7.43 -10.64
C SER A 106 5.74 6.02 -10.05
N PHE A 107 6.86 5.53 -9.55
CA PHE A 107 6.98 4.18 -8.96
C PHE A 107 7.29 4.26 -7.47
N GLN A 108 6.56 3.49 -6.65
CA GLN A 108 6.78 3.45 -5.21
C GLN A 108 7.54 2.17 -4.82
N PRO A 109 8.83 2.25 -4.44
CA PRO A 109 9.65 1.07 -4.12
C PRO A 109 9.07 0.20 -2.99
N SER A 110 8.34 0.80 -2.04
CA SER A 110 7.71 0.06 -0.93
C SER A 110 6.54 -0.82 -1.36
N GLU A 111 5.90 -0.55 -2.50
CA GLU A 111 4.88 -1.44 -3.05
C GLU A 111 5.56 -2.71 -3.58
N LEU A 112 6.60 -2.55 -4.39
CA LEU A 112 7.39 -3.68 -4.89
C LEU A 112 8.02 -4.48 -3.74
N GLY A 113 8.57 -3.81 -2.73
CA GLY A 113 9.20 -4.48 -1.58
C GLY A 113 8.23 -5.34 -0.76
N ARG A 114 6.98 -4.89 -0.59
CA ARG A 114 5.94 -5.70 0.04
C ARG A 114 5.53 -6.86 -0.86
N PHE A 115 5.23 -6.57 -2.13
CA PHE A 115 4.80 -7.59 -3.08
C PHE A 115 5.83 -8.71 -3.25
N SER A 116 7.10 -8.35 -3.45
CA SER A 116 8.20 -9.30 -3.60
C SER A 116 8.44 -10.10 -2.32
N LEU A 117 8.37 -9.48 -1.15
CA LEU A 117 8.48 -10.16 0.13
C LEU A 117 7.36 -11.19 0.32
N MET A 118 6.10 -10.86 0.02
CA MET A 118 4.99 -11.81 0.17
C MET A 118 5.16 -13.02 -0.74
N GLY A 119 5.53 -12.80 -2.01
CA GLY A 119 5.82 -13.89 -2.96
C GLY A 119 6.99 -14.76 -2.50
N LEU A 120 8.05 -14.14 -1.97
CA LEU A 120 9.21 -14.82 -1.42
C LEU A 120 8.87 -15.65 -0.17
N LEU A 121 8.07 -15.10 0.75
CA LEU A 121 7.62 -15.81 1.96
C LEU A 121 6.78 -17.03 1.57
N ALA A 122 5.81 -16.83 0.67
CA ALA A 122 4.96 -17.90 0.15
C ALA A 122 5.82 -19.02 -0.48
N TYR A 123 6.77 -18.65 -1.33
CA TYR A 123 7.67 -19.59 -1.98
C TYR A 123 8.54 -20.37 -0.98
N ARG A 124 9.19 -19.69 -0.03
CA ARG A 124 10.10 -20.34 0.92
C ARG A 124 9.37 -21.24 1.91
N ILE A 125 8.19 -20.83 2.38
CA ILE A 125 7.33 -21.65 3.23
C ILE A 125 6.83 -22.88 2.47
N ALA A 126 6.43 -22.73 1.21
CA ALA A 126 6.00 -23.86 0.39
C ALA A 126 7.14 -24.86 0.10
N LEU A 127 8.37 -24.36 -0.08
CA LEU A 127 9.55 -25.21 -0.33
C LEU A 127 9.99 -25.99 0.90
N ASN A 128 9.89 -25.39 2.09
CA ASN A 128 10.24 -26.05 3.35
C ASN A 128 9.23 -25.68 4.46
N PRO A 129 8.09 -26.37 4.55
CA PRO A 129 7.05 -26.06 5.54
C PRO A 129 7.52 -26.15 7.00
N GLU A 130 8.54 -26.98 7.27
CA GLU A 130 9.12 -27.14 8.61
C GLU A 130 9.94 -25.90 9.06
N CYS A 131 10.26 -24.98 8.15
CA CYS A 131 11.05 -23.79 8.46
C CYS A 131 10.35 -22.88 9.48
N THR A 132 9.02 -22.88 9.54
CA THR A 132 8.25 -22.08 10.51
C THR A 132 8.20 -22.71 11.91
N ARG A 133 8.53 -24.01 12.02
CA ARG A 133 8.49 -24.76 13.28
C ARG A 133 9.74 -24.60 14.12
N THR A 134 10.89 -24.32 13.52
CA THR A 134 12.15 -24.10 14.24
C THR A 134 12.58 -22.64 14.18
N TRP A 135 13.27 -22.15 15.22
CA TRP A 135 13.82 -20.79 15.21
C TRP A 135 14.90 -20.61 14.13
N GLN A 136 15.67 -21.66 13.85
CA GLN A 136 16.72 -21.65 12.83
C GLN A 136 16.14 -21.50 11.42
N GLY A 137 15.06 -22.24 11.10
CA GLY A 137 14.38 -22.10 9.81
C GLY A 137 13.62 -20.78 9.65
N LEU A 138 13.15 -20.22 10.78
CA LEU A 138 12.37 -18.98 10.79
C LEU A 138 13.27 -17.74 10.67
N MET A 139 14.50 -17.79 11.20
CA MET A 139 15.42 -16.65 11.25
C MET A 139 15.67 -16.00 9.88
N PRO A 140 15.95 -16.73 8.79
CA PRO A 140 16.13 -16.13 7.46
C PRO A 140 14.90 -15.36 6.98
N LEU A 141 13.69 -15.83 7.29
CA LEU A 141 12.44 -15.15 6.93
C LEU A 141 12.27 -13.87 7.76
N LEU A 142 12.53 -13.94 9.06
CA LEU A 142 12.45 -12.79 9.96
C LEU A 142 13.46 -11.70 9.61
N ILE A 143 14.68 -12.06 9.20
CA ILE A 143 15.68 -11.10 8.73
C ILE A 143 15.15 -10.35 7.51
N ARG A 144 14.58 -11.06 6.53
CA ARG A 144 14.03 -10.43 5.31
C ARG A 144 12.84 -9.52 5.63
N ILE A 145 11.95 -9.95 6.52
CA ILE A 145 10.83 -9.13 7.02
C ILE A 145 11.38 -7.88 7.73
N GLY A 146 12.35 -8.06 8.62
CA GLY A 146 12.97 -6.99 9.41
C GLY A 146 13.66 -5.94 8.56
N ILE A 147 14.47 -6.35 7.56
CA ILE A 147 15.12 -5.43 6.60
C ILE A 147 14.06 -4.62 5.85
N THR A 148 13.03 -5.29 5.32
CA THR A 148 12.00 -4.62 4.53
C THR A 148 11.19 -3.65 5.40
N PHE A 149 10.87 -4.05 6.64
CA PHE A 149 10.22 -3.18 7.62
C PHE A 149 11.08 -1.98 7.99
N ALA A 150 12.36 -2.18 8.29
CA ALA A 150 13.28 -1.12 8.69
C ALA A 150 13.47 -0.06 7.59
N LEU A 151 13.41 -0.44 6.32
CA LEU A 151 13.49 0.49 5.20
C LEU A 151 12.18 1.24 4.93
N ILE A 152 11.02 0.61 5.19
CA ILE A 152 9.71 1.20 4.91
C ILE A 152 9.18 2.03 6.07
N ALA A 153 9.24 1.52 7.30
CA ALA A 153 8.53 2.05 8.47
C ALA A 153 8.97 3.46 8.92
N PRO A 154 10.28 3.82 8.93
CA PRO A 154 10.71 5.17 9.32
C PRO A 154 10.13 6.25 8.40
N LEU A 155 9.91 5.89 7.13
CA LEU A 155 9.25 6.76 6.17
C LEU A 155 7.73 6.62 6.36
N ASN A 156 7.15 5.44 6.14
CA ASN A 156 5.71 5.20 6.25
C ASN A 156 5.39 4.10 7.26
N LEU A 157 5.05 4.51 8.49
CA LEU A 157 4.71 3.57 9.56
C LEU A 157 3.50 2.70 9.21
N SER A 158 2.45 3.27 8.61
CA SER A 158 1.24 2.51 8.22
C SER A 158 1.56 1.38 7.25
N ASN A 159 2.37 1.64 6.22
CA ASN A 159 2.79 0.60 5.27
C ASN A 159 3.71 -0.44 5.94
N GLY A 160 4.57 -0.02 6.88
CA GLY A 160 5.38 -0.94 7.66
C GLY A 160 4.55 -1.87 8.55
N LEU A 161 3.53 -1.33 9.23
CA LEU A 161 2.61 -2.12 10.06
C LEU A 161 1.78 -3.10 9.23
N LEU A 162 1.27 -2.67 8.06
CA LEU A 162 0.59 -3.57 7.12
C LEU A 162 1.52 -4.69 6.65
N LEU A 163 2.81 -4.41 6.39
CA LEU A 163 3.81 -5.41 6.06
C LEU A 163 3.98 -6.43 7.20
N LEU A 164 4.09 -5.99 8.45
CA LEU A 164 4.21 -6.90 9.59
C LEU A 164 2.95 -7.77 9.77
N GLY A 165 1.77 -7.17 9.67
CA GLY A 165 0.50 -7.90 9.80
C GLY A 165 0.29 -8.94 8.70
N THR A 166 0.59 -8.58 7.45
CA THR A 166 0.52 -9.53 6.32
C THR A 166 1.60 -10.61 6.43
N SER A 167 2.83 -10.27 6.80
CA SER A 167 3.89 -11.27 7.03
C SER A 167 3.52 -12.24 8.16
N ALA A 168 2.93 -11.75 9.24
CA ALA A 168 2.41 -12.57 10.35
C ALA A 168 1.35 -13.57 9.87
N LEU A 169 0.45 -13.14 8.97
CA LEU A 169 -0.55 -14.02 8.36
C LEU A 169 0.11 -15.13 7.51
N PHE A 170 1.10 -14.80 6.68
CA PHE A 170 1.84 -15.80 5.91
C PHE A 170 2.56 -16.82 6.82
N LEU A 171 3.20 -16.36 7.88
CA LEU A 171 3.88 -17.24 8.84
C LEU A 171 2.88 -18.15 9.57
N TYR A 172 1.71 -17.62 9.95
CA TYR A 172 0.66 -18.39 10.59
C TYR A 172 0.09 -19.47 9.66
N ILE A 173 -0.23 -19.11 8.40
CA ILE A 173 -0.66 -20.06 7.36
C ILE A 173 0.43 -21.11 7.11
N GLY A 174 1.70 -20.71 7.19
CA GLY A 174 2.85 -21.60 7.12
C GLY A 174 3.04 -22.56 8.30
N GLY A 175 2.10 -22.61 9.26
CA GLY A 175 2.13 -23.56 10.38
C GLY A 175 2.84 -23.04 11.64
N MET A 176 3.13 -21.74 11.73
CA MET A 176 3.70 -21.14 12.94
C MET A 176 2.68 -21.11 14.08
N SER A 177 3.09 -21.53 15.29
CA SER A 177 2.20 -21.50 16.45
C SER A 177 1.87 -20.06 16.90
N LEU A 178 0.63 -19.84 17.33
CA LEU A 178 0.15 -18.54 17.81
C LEU A 178 0.99 -17.96 18.95
N ILE A 179 1.54 -18.82 19.82
CA ILE A 179 2.40 -18.39 20.92
C ILE A 179 3.68 -17.74 20.39
N LYS A 180 4.33 -18.34 19.38
CA LYS A 180 5.52 -17.74 18.77
C LYS A 180 5.16 -16.45 18.04
N LEU A 181 4.01 -16.41 17.38
CA LEU A 181 3.53 -15.22 16.68
C LEU A 181 3.30 -14.06 17.66
N PHE A 182 2.70 -14.34 18.82
CA PHE A 182 2.50 -13.37 19.89
C PHE A 182 3.84 -12.85 20.45
N ARG A 183 4.83 -13.73 20.66
CA ARG A 183 6.18 -13.32 21.07
C ARG A 183 6.83 -12.39 20.05
N LEU A 184 6.70 -12.68 18.75
CA LEU A 184 7.18 -11.79 17.70
C LEU A 184 6.43 -10.46 17.67
N ALA A 185 5.11 -10.47 17.93
CA ALA A 185 4.31 -9.26 18.01
C ALA A 185 4.78 -8.34 19.15
N LEU A 186 5.14 -8.90 20.31
CA LEU A 186 5.73 -8.13 21.42
C LEU A 186 7.07 -7.49 21.02
N ILE A 187 7.96 -8.25 20.37
CA ILE A 187 9.24 -7.73 19.86
C ILE A 187 9.00 -6.62 18.82
N GLY A 188 8.06 -6.85 17.90
CA GLY A 188 7.65 -5.86 16.90
C GLY A 188 7.08 -4.60 17.53
N ALA A 189 6.28 -4.72 18.59
CA ALA A 189 5.73 -3.58 19.33
C ALA A 189 6.86 -2.72 19.94
N VAL A 190 7.88 -3.34 20.53
CA VAL A 190 9.07 -2.62 21.01
C VAL A 190 9.75 -1.85 19.87
N GLY A 191 9.93 -2.49 18.70
CA GLY A 191 10.50 -1.82 17.52
C GLY A 191 9.67 -0.61 17.04
N VAL A 192 8.34 -0.72 17.05
CA VAL A 192 7.43 0.38 16.72
C VAL A 192 7.53 1.52 17.74
N ILE A 193 7.61 1.20 19.03
CA ILE A 193 7.81 2.19 20.10
C ILE A 193 9.13 2.93 19.89
N VAL A 194 10.23 2.23 19.60
CA VAL A 194 11.53 2.86 19.32
C VAL A 194 11.41 3.81 18.11
N LEU A 195 10.79 3.37 17.02
CA LEU A 195 10.56 4.22 15.84
C LEU A 195 9.69 5.43 16.17
N PHE A 196 8.72 5.29 17.06
CA PHE A 196 7.83 6.37 17.48
C PHE A 196 8.58 7.53 18.17
N PHE A 197 9.77 7.28 18.72
CA PHE A 197 10.62 8.31 19.34
C PHE A 197 11.81 8.73 18.47
N THR A 198 12.31 7.84 17.60
CA THR A 198 13.58 8.04 16.88
C THR A 198 13.44 8.36 15.40
N ALA A 199 12.31 7.99 14.77
CA ALA A 199 12.17 8.16 13.33
C ALA A 199 12.12 9.65 12.93
N PRO A 200 12.63 10.03 11.75
CA PRO A 200 12.56 11.42 11.27
C PRO A 200 11.14 12.00 11.22
N ARG A 201 10.13 11.13 11.11
CA ARG A 201 8.70 11.48 11.06
C ARG A 201 7.95 11.24 12.36
N ALA A 202 8.64 10.85 13.43
CA ALA A 202 8.08 10.61 14.75
C ALA A 202 7.19 11.78 15.22
N ARG A 203 7.67 13.01 15.05
CA ARG A 203 6.94 14.23 15.44
C ARG A 203 5.57 14.35 14.75
N VAL A 204 5.48 14.00 13.46
CA VAL A 204 4.21 14.02 12.71
C VAL A 204 3.24 12.98 13.26
N TRP A 205 3.73 11.79 13.60
CA TRP A 205 2.89 10.73 14.17
C TRP A 205 2.39 11.10 15.56
N GLN A 206 3.28 11.63 16.41
CA GLN A 206 2.95 12.13 17.74
C GLN A 206 1.87 13.21 17.69
N GLN A 207 2.04 14.22 16.83
CA GLN A 207 1.06 15.30 16.65
C GLN A 207 -0.31 14.79 16.16
N ARG A 208 -0.33 13.79 15.28
CA ARG A 208 -1.58 13.15 14.82
C ARG A 208 -2.29 12.38 15.94
N LEU A 209 -1.53 11.69 16.80
CA LEU A 209 -2.08 10.99 17.96
C LEU A 209 -2.61 11.98 19.01
N THR A 210 -1.84 13.03 19.34
CA THR A 210 -2.28 14.02 20.32
C THR A 210 -3.49 14.82 19.83
N SER A 211 -3.54 15.21 18.56
CA SER A 211 -4.72 15.89 17.98
C SER A 211 -5.96 14.99 18.00
N TYR A 212 -5.81 13.70 17.70
CA TYR A 212 -6.92 12.74 17.80
C TYR A 212 -7.43 12.60 19.24
N TRP A 213 -6.52 12.43 20.22
CA TRP A 213 -6.88 12.22 21.62
C TRP A 213 -7.46 13.48 22.29
N LYS A 214 -6.86 14.63 22.03
CA LYS A 214 -7.27 15.92 22.61
C LYS A 214 -8.43 16.58 21.86
N LYS A 215 -8.79 16.07 20.68
CA LYS A 215 -9.73 16.71 19.73
C LYS A 215 -9.34 18.15 19.36
N GLU A 216 -8.06 18.47 19.45
CA GLU A 216 -7.52 19.78 19.08
C GLU A 216 -7.15 19.78 17.59
N PRO A 217 -7.37 20.90 16.86
CA PRO A 217 -6.93 21.03 15.48
C PRO A 217 -5.42 20.83 15.35
N LEU A 218 -4.97 20.30 14.20
CA LEU A 218 -3.54 20.22 13.89
C LEU A 218 -3.04 21.63 13.59
N HIS A 219 -2.74 22.40 14.64
CA HIS A 219 -2.15 23.75 14.58
C HIS A 219 -0.85 23.84 13.75
N THR A 220 -0.34 22.71 13.24
CA THR A 220 0.83 22.63 12.36
C THR A 220 0.61 23.17 10.94
N GLN A 221 -0.56 22.99 10.32
CA GLN A 221 -0.82 23.51 8.95
C GLN A 221 -2.32 23.78 8.72
N PRO A 222 -2.73 25.03 8.40
CA PRO A 222 -4.13 25.37 8.11
C PRO A 222 -4.77 24.52 7.00
N ALA A 223 -3.97 24.08 6.02
CA ALA A 223 -4.43 23.25 4.91
C ALA A 223 -4.84 21.82 5.33
N ASP A 224 -4.18 21.23 6.33
CA ASP A 224 -4.50 19.88 6.82
C ASP A 224 -5.83 19.88 7.58
N ASP A 225 -6.06 20.90 8.41
CA ASP A 225 -7.33 21.08 9.11
C ASP A 225 -8.47 21.41 8.14
N TYR A 226 -8.19 22.20 7.10
CA TYR A 226 -9.14 22.47 6.02
C TYR A 226 -9.57 21.19 5.28
N GLN A 227 -8.61 20.34 4.87
CA GLN A 227 -8.90 19.05 4.24
C GLN A 227 -9.75 18.15 5.15
N ARG A 228 -9.43 18.07 6.45
CA ARG A 228 -10.16 17.24 7.43
C ARG A 228 -11.59 17.75 7.65
N ALA A 229 -11.78 19.06 7.79
CA ALA A 229 -13.08 19.67 7.99
C ALA A 229 -14.00 19.42 6.78
N HIS A 230 -13.52 19.68 5.57
CA HIS A 230 -14.29 19.44 4.34
C HIS A 230 -14.57 17.95 4.10
N ALA A 231 -13.64 17.05 4.45
CA ALA A 231 -13.90 15.61 4.40
C ALA A 231 -15.01 15.20 5.37
N SER A 232 -15.01 15.74 6.59
CA SER A 232 -16.04 15.46 7.61
C SER A 232 -17.41 16.01 7.19
N LEU A 233 -17.45 17.22 6.62
CA LEU A 233 -18.66 17.82 6.04
C LEU A 233 -19.17 17.03 4.84
N ALA A 234 -18.29 16.45 4.03
CA ALA A 234 -18.69 15.59 2.91
C ALA A 234 -19.45 14.36 3.39
N VAL A 235 -18.93 13.69 4.43
CA VAL A 235 -19.58 12.54 5.08
C VAL A 235 -20.91 12.94 5.71
N TYR A 236 -20.92 14.00 6.52
CA TYR A 236 -22.14 14.48 7.17
C TYR A 236 -23.23 14.85 6.16
N SER A 237 -22.88 15.62 5.13
CA SER A 237 -23.85 16.06 4.12
C SER A 237 -24.33 14.91 3.22
N GLY A 238 -23.57 13.82 3.11
CA GLY A 238 -23.90 12.65 2.31
C GLY A 238 -25.08 11.84 2.84
N GLY A 239 -25.31 11.84 4.16
CA GLY A 239 -26.31 10.97 4.79
C GLY A 239 -26.01 9.47 4.57
N LEU A 240 -26.99 8.61 4.89
CA LEU A 240 -26.83 7.15 4.80
C LEU A 240 -26.71 6.63 3.36
N TRP A 241 -27.38 7.27 2.41
CA TRP A 241 -27.44 6.84 1.00
C TRP A 241 -26.42 7.56 0.10
N GLY A 242 -25.72 8.56 0.63
CA GLY A 242 -24.86 9.44 -0.16
C GLY A 242 -25.65 10.38 -1.08
N LYS A 243 -24.94 11.33 -1.69
CA LYS A 243 -25.52 12.23 -2.70
C LYS A 243 -25.51 11.62 -4.12
N GLY A 244 -24.89 10.46 -4.30
CA GLY A 244 -24.60 9.89 -5.62
C GLY A 244 -23.39 10.53 -6.31
N PRO A 245 -22.91 9.92 -7.41
CA PRO A 245 -21.71 10.37 -8.11
C PRO A 245 -21.89 11.78 -8.67
N GLY A 246 -20.86 12.61 -8.49
CA GLY A 246 -20.76 13.96 -9.01
C GLY A 246 -21.63 15.02 -8.33
N ARG A 247 -22.47 14.65 -7.35
CA ARG A 247 -23.45 15.53 -6.71
C ARG A 247 -22.98 16.16 -5.39
N SER A 248 -21.81 15.76 -4.88
CA SER A 248 -21.23 16.35 -3.67
C SER A 248 -20.60 17.71 -3.98
N THR A 249 -21.04 18.77 -3.28
CA THR A 249 -20.44 20.11 -3.37
C THR A 249 -19.05 20.18 -2.75
N GLN A 250 -18.74 19.31 -1.78
CA GLN A 250 -17.44 19.28 -1.09
C GLN A 250 -16.29 18.89 -2.02
N ARG A 251 -16.58 18.22 -3.16
CA ARG A 251 -15.58 17.86 -4.18
C ARG A 251 -14.82 19.07 -4.75
N TYR A 252 -15.41 20.25 -4.71
CA TYR A 252 -14.79 21.49 -5.19
C TYR A 252 -13.89 22.15 -4.16
N TYR A 253 -14.13 21.87 -2.87
CA TYR A 253 -13.42 22.50 -1.77
C TYR A 253 -12.27 21.65 -1.25
N LEU A 254 -12.32 20.32 -1.41
CA LEU A 254 -11.21 19.43 -1.01
C LEU A 254 -9.92 19.77 -1.77
N PRO A 255 -8.81 20.12 -1.07
CA PRO A 255 -7.50 20.27 -1.68
C PRO A 255 -7.02 19.01 -2.40
N GLN A 256 -7.23 17.85 -1.80
CA GLN A 256 -6.88 16.53 -2.32
C GLN A 256 -8.16 15.66 -2.35
N SER A 257 -8.94 15.79 -3.43
CA SER A 257 -10.20 15.03 -3.60
C SER A 257 -9.98 13.64 -4.22
N TYR A 258 -8.80 13.40 -4.77
CA TYR A 258 -8.36 12.15 -5.38
C TYR A 258 -6.88 11.92 -5.03
N SER A 259 -6.49 10.66 -4.79
CA SER A 259 -5.13 10.25 -4.44
C SER A 259 -4.74 8.98 -5.17
#